data_AF-A0AAD9M500-F1
#
_entry.id   AF-A0AAD9M500-F1
#
_cell.length_a   1.000
_cell.length_b   1.000
_cell.length_c   1.000
_cell.angle_alpha   90.00
_cell.angle_beta   90.00
_cell.angle_gamma   90.00
#
_symmetry.space_group_name_H-M   'P 1'
#
loop_
_entity.id
_entity.type
_entity.pdbx_description
1 polymer ?
#
loop_
_entity_poly.entity_id
_entity_poly.type
_entity_poly.pdbx_seq_one_letter_code
_entity_poly.pdbx_strand_id
1 'polypeptide(L)'
;MKPQRLCYAVFLLGRCAPVAEAQQTPLTEDGPSPDSHPRAVSPDLDAYIEGIMEDWHAPGLTVAIVDGDKTWAKGYGYAVLNSTPMTPHTLFYTGSTTKSFTAAGLSLLIDNATANSSVYSGLTWDTPVSSILRDDFVLSDEWATGHITLEDALSHRTGYPRHDLASAKTTRETIRLLRHLPLAAEPRTKYLYSNK
;
A
#
# COMPACT_ATOMS: atom_id res chain seq x y z
N MET A 1 32.56 0.79 23.66
CA MET A 1 31.94 0.79 22.32
C MET A 1 31.87 -0.65 21.82
N LYS A 2 30.66 -1.21 21.69
CA LYS A 2 30.44 -2.54 21.09
C LYS A 2 30.02 -2.36 19.62
N PRO A 3 30.53 -3.15 18.67
CA PRO A 3 30.19 -3.01 17.26
C PRO A 3 28.78 -3.57 16.99
N GLN A 4 27.99 -2.84 16.22
CA GLN A 4 26.70 -3.30 15.70
C GLN A 4 26.94 -4.36 14.63
N ARG A 5 26.33 -5.53 14.79
CA ARG A 5 26.33 -6.59 13.77
C ARG A 5 25.28 -6.27 12.72
N LEU A 6 25.75 -6.12 11.48
CA LEU A 6 24.96 -6.00 10.27
C LEU A 6 24.33 -7.36 9.95
N CYS A 7 23.00 -7.47 10.03
CA CYS A 7 22.27 -8.66 9.59
C CYS A 7 21.97 -8.55 8.10
N TYR A 8 22.65 -9.35 7.27
CA TYR A 8 22.24 -9.64 5.90
C TYR A 8 21.19 -10.76 5.92
N ALA A 9 20.01 -10.50 5.35
CA ALA A 9 19.04 -11.55 5.06
C ALA A 9 19.40 -12.20 3.71
N VAL A 10 19.90 -13.44 3.75
CA VAL A 10 20.07 -14.29 2.57
C VAL A 10 18.75 -15.02 2.34
N PHE A 11 18.08 -14.74 1.22
CA PHE A 11 16.93 -15.54 0.77
C PHE A 11 17.44 -16.86 0.18
N LEU A 12 17.37 -17.93 0.96
CA LEU A 12 17.51 -19.28 0.45
C LEU A 12 16.21 -19.66 -0.27
N LEU A 13 16.34 -20.04 -1.55
CA LEU A 13 15.28 -20.61 -2.38
C LEU A 13 14.86 -21.99 -1.82
N GLY A 14 14.04 -21.97 -0.78
CA GLY A 14 13.30 -23.14 -0.31
C GLY A 14 11.97 -23.21 -1.06
N ARG A 15 11.68 -24.38 -1.66
CA ARG A 15 10.38 -24.69 -2.26
C ARG A 15 9.25 -24.29 -1.30
N CYS A 16 8.39 -23.35 -1.72
CA CYS A 16 7.13 -23.08 -1.03
C CYS A 16 6.32 -24.38 -0.97
N ALA A 17 6.11 -24.90 0.24
CA ALA A 17 4.99 -25.78 0.50
C ALA A 17 3.69 -25.02 0.16
N PRO A 18 2.61 -25.70 -0.28
CA PRO A 18 1.34 -25.04 -0.46
C PRO A 18 0.98 -24.35 0.86
N VAL A 19 0.91 -23.03 0.84
CA VAL A 19 0.34 -22.26 1.94
C VAL A 19 -1.09 -22.77 2.02
N ALA A 20 -1.40 -23.51 3.10
CA ALA A 20 -2.77 -23.84 3.42
C ALA A 20 -3.56 -22.54 3.35
N GLU A 21 -4.66 -22.55 2.60
CA GLU A 21 -5.51 -21.39 2.36
C GLU A 21 -5.95 -20.84 3.72
N ALA A 22 -5.20 -19.87 4.24
CA ALA A 22 -5.45 -19.27 5.52
C ALA A 22 -6.68 -18.40 5.32
N GLN A 23 -7.84 -19.01 5.55
CA GLN A 23 -9.12 -18.36 5.40
C GLN A 23 -9.13 -17.19 6.39
N GLN A 24 -9.18 -15.97 5.84
CA GLN A 24 -9.23 -14.75 6.63
C GLN A 24 -10.45 -14.83 7.55
N THR A 25 -10.22 -14.93 8.86
CA THR A 25 -11.30 -14.97 9.84
C THR A 25 -11.72 -13.52 10.13
N PRO A 26 -12.97 -13.13 9.86
CA PRO A 26 -13.44 -11.79 10.20
C PRO A 26 -13.33 -11.53 11.71
N LEU A 27 -13.11 -10.28 12.10
CA LEU A 27 -13.23 -9.87 13.49
C LEU A 27 -14.68 -10.10 13.93
N THR A 28 -14.91 -11.07 14.80
CA THR A 28 -16.23 -11.36 15.39
C THR A 28 -16.51 -10.41 16.56
N GLU A 29 -17.78 -10.08 16.80
CA GLU A 29 -18.18 -9.17 17.90
C GLU A 29 -17.93 -9.75 19.30
N ASP A 30 -17.85 -11.08 19.41
CA ASP A 30 -17.47 -11.77 20.64
C ASP A 30 -15.96 -11.63 20.86
N GLY A 31 -15.58 -10.66 21.70
CA GLY A 31 -14.18 -10.33 21.99
C GLY A 31 -13.35 -11.52 22.49
N PRO A 32 -12.02 -11.51 22.29
CA PRO A 32 -11.19 -12.67 22.62
C PRO A 32 -11.16 -12.96 24.13
N SER A 33 -11.08 -14.25 24.50
CA SER A 33 -10.72 -14.69 25.87
C SER A 33 -9.38 -14.09 26.31
N PRO A 34 -9.15 -13.78 27.60
CA PRO A 34 -7.89 -13.16 28.07
C PRO A 34 -6.59 -13.88 27.63
N ASP A 35 -6.63 -15.21 27.46
CA ASP A 35 -5.48 -16.01 26.99
C ASP A 35 -5.25 -15.98 25.46
N SER A 36 -6.17 -15.35 24.73
CA SER A 36 -6.18 -15.27 23.26
C SER A 36 -5.73 -13.94 22.69
N HIS A 37 -5.24 -13.01 23.53
CA HIS A 37 -4.67 -11.76 23.05
C HIS A 37 -3.26 -11.96 22.43
N PRO A 38 -2.91 -11.17 21.40
CA PRO A 38 -1.54 -11.06 20.90
C PRO A 38 -0.55 -10.71 22.02
N ARG A 39 0.68 -11.23 21.95
CA ARG A 39 1.69 -11.00 23.00
C ARG A 39 2.03 -9.52 23.23
N ALA A 40 1.81 -8.68 22.21
CA ALA A 40 2.08 -7.25 22.27
C ALA A 40 0.99 -6.44 23.00
N VAL A 41 -0.17 -7.05 23.30
CA VAL A 41 -1.22 -6.38 24.07
C VAL A 41 -0.87 -6.47 25.55
N SER A 42 -0.54 -5.33 26.15
CA SER A 42 -0.23 -5.19 27.59
C SER A 42 -1.20 -4.22 28.24
N PRO A 43 -1.35 -4.23 29.58
CA PRO A 43 -2.19 -3.27 30.30
C PRO A 43 -1.81 -1.81 30.04
N ASP A 44 -0.55 -1.54 29.70
CA ASP A 44 -0.03 -0.18 29.48
C ASP A 44 -0.36 0.37 28.07
N LEU A 45 -0.82 -0.49 27.15
CA LEU A 45 -1.09 -0.10 25.76
C LEU A 45 -2.22 0.93 25.65
N ASP A 46 -3.27 0.79 26.45
CA ASP A 46 -4.40 1.72 26.45
C ASP A 46 -3.97 3.13 26.85
N ALA A 47 -3.24 3.26 27.96
CA ALA A 47 -2.74 4.54 28.45
C ALA A 47 -1.76 5.19 27.45
N TYR A 48 -0.93 4.39 26.78
CA TYR A 48 -0.03 4.88 25.74
C TYR A 48 -0.79 5.43 24.53
N ILE A 49 -1.83 4.72 24.06
CA ILE A 49 -2.66 5.18 22.94
C ILE A 49 -3.44 6.45 23.31
N GLU A 50 -4.02 6.50 24.51
CA GLU A 50 -4.72 7.70 25.01
C GLU A 50 -3.76 8.90 25.10
N GLY A 51 -2.52 8.70 25.55
CA GLY A 51 -1.49 9.74 25.55
C GLY A 51 -1.14 10.26 24.15
N ILE A 52 -1.00 9.36 23.15
CA ILE A 52 -0.81 9.79 21.75
C ILE A 52 -2.01 10.59 21.26
N MET A 53 -3.24 10.16 21.57
CA MET A 53 -4.43 10.88 21.15
C MET A 53 -4.50 12.29 21.75
N GLU A 54 -4.09 12.44 23.02
CA GLU A 54 -3.97 13.74 23.68
C GLU A 54 -2.91 14.62 23.00
N ASP A 55 -1.69 14.10 22.80
CA ASP A 55 -0.59 14.83 22.17
C ASP A 55 -0.93 15.36 20.77
N TRP A 56 -1.60 14.52 19.96
CA TRP A 56 -1.94 14.84 18.57
C TRP A 56 -3.34 15.45 18.41
N HIS A 57 -4.07 15.65 19.51
CA HIS A 57 -5.45 16.14 19.50
C HIS A 57 -6.34 15.29 18.56
N ALA A 58 -6.11 13.99 18.53
CA ALA A 58 -6.84 13.06 17.66
C ALA A 58 -8.22 12.76 18.28
N PRO A 59 -9.34 13.01 17.59
CA PRO A 59 -10.68 12.79 18.13
C PRO A 59 -10.98 11.30 18.37
N GLY A 60 -10.34 10.41 17.61
CA GLY A 60 -10.46 8.97 17.76
C GLY A 60 -9.40 8.22 16.97
N LEU A 61 -9.13 6.99 17.38
CA LEU A 61 -8.16 6.09 16.77
C LEU A 61 -8.65 4.64 16.85
N THR A 62 -8.38 3.84 15.83
CA THR A 62 -8.51 2.38 15.92
C THR A 62 -7.14 1.74 15.84
N VAL A 63 -6.92 0.70 16.64
CA VAL A 63 -5.68 -0.08 16.63
C VAL A 63 -6.07 -1.55 16.50
N ALA A 64 -5.39 -2.25 15.58
CA ALA A 64 -5.47 -3.69 15.43
C ALA A 64 -4.06 -4.30 15.52
N ILE A 65 -3.93 -5.40 16.24
CA ILE A 65 -2.69 -6.16 16.43
C ILE A 65 -2.98 -7.61 16.03
N VAL A 66 -2.17 -8.13 15.11
CA VAL A 66 -2.23 -9.51 14.62
C VAL A 66 -0.91 -10.23 14.97
N ASP A 67 -0.98 -11.36 15.69
CA ASP A 67 0.17 -12.21 16.06
C ASP A 67 -0.19 -13.68 15.78
N GLY A 68 0.22 -14.18 14.61
CA GLY A 68 -0.23 -15.48 14.10
C GLY A 68 -1.75 -15.49 13.91
N ASP A 69 -2.42 -16.47 14.53
CA ASP A 69 -3.88 -16.60 14.47
C ASP A 69 -4.61 -15.71 15.49
N LYS A 70 -3.87 -14.97 16.33
CA LYS A 70 -4.45 -14.08 17.33
C LYS A 70 -4.63 -12.68 16.77
N THR A 71 -5.84 -12.15 16.86
CA THR A 71 -6.13 -10.76 16.51
C THR A 71 -6.83 -10.05 17.66
N TRP A 72 -6.39 -8.84 17.94
CA TRP A 72 -7.05 -7.91 18.85
C TRP A 72 -7.26 -6.59 18.12
N ALA A 73 -8.41 -5.96 18.31
CA ALA A 73 -8.68 -4.64 17.78
C ALA A 73 -9.54 -3.83 18.75
N LYS A 74 -9.27 -2.53 18.86
CA LYS A 74 -10.02 -1.62 19.73
C LYS A 74 -10.13 -0.23 19.10
N GLY A 75 -11.27 0.41 19.32
CA GLY A 75 -11.49 1.82 19.02
C GLY A 75 -11.36 2.68 20.29
N TYR A 76 -10.78 3.86 20.12
CA TYR A 76 -10.58 4.87 21.16
C TYR A 76 -11.19 6.19 20.72
N GLY A 77 -11.83 6.91 21.65
CA GLY A 77 -12.48 8.19 21.36
C GLY A 77 -13.69 8.08 20.42
N TYR A 78 -13.78 9.00 19.45
CA TYR A 78 -14.95 9.22 18.63
C TYR A 78 -14.64 9.23 17.13
N ALA A 79 -15.44 8.51 16.35
CA ALA A 79 -15.46 8.59 14.89
C ALA A 79 -16.08 9.91 14.38
N VAL A 80 -17.10 10.39 15.10
CA VAL A 80 -17.70 11.72 14.91
C VAL A 80 -17.66 12.42 16.26
N LEU A 81 -16.97 13.55 16.32
CA LEU A 81 -16.70 14.26 17.57
C LEU A 81 -17.98 14.45 18.39
N ASN A 82 -17.95 14.00 19.64
CA ASN A 82 -19.04 14.08 20.62
C ASN A 82 -20.36 13.39 20.18
N SER A 83 -20.34 12.50 19.19
CA SER A 83 -21.55 11.86 18.67
C SER A 83 -21.41 10.35 18.50
N THR A 84 -20.35 9.87 17.82
CA THR A 84 -20.23 8.45 17.45
C THR A 84 -18.95 7.88 18.05
N PRO A 85 -19.03 6.92 18.99
CA PRO A 85 -17.86 6.24 19.52
C PRO A 85 -17.07 5.53 18.41
N MET A 86 -15.75 5.52 18.55
CA MET A 86 -14.87 4.79 17.64
C MET A 86 -14.98 3.28 17.91
N THR A 87 -15.07 2.48 16.85
CA THR A 87 -15.10 1.00 16.95
C THR A 87 -14.10 0.38 15.98
N PRO A 88 -13.68 -0.89 16.17
CA PRO A 88 -12.87 -1.60 15.19
C PRO A 88 -13.46 -1.65 13.77
N HIS A 89 -14.77 -1.47 13.63
CA HIS A 89 -15.48 -1.47 12.35
C HIS A 89 -15.67 -0.08 11.73
N THR A 90 -15.12 0.97 12.36
CA THR A 90 -15.19 2.33 11.81
C THR A 90 -14.39 2.42 10.51
N LEU A 91 -14.99 3.03 9.48
CA LEU A 91 -14.35 3.21 8.18
C LEU A 91 -13.46 4.46 8.16
N PHE A 92 -12.30 4.34 7.54
CA PHE A 92 -11.32 5.42 7.38
C PHE A 92 -10.97 5.61 5.90
N TYR A 93 -10.63 6.84 5.53
CA TYR A 93 -9.84 7.07 4.34
C TYR A 93 -8.39 6.64 4.61
N THR A 94 -7.99 5.51 4.02
CA THR A 94 -6.68 4.91 4.27
C THR A 94 -5.55 5.53 3.43
N GLY A 95 -5.92 6.40 2.48
CA GLY A 95 -4.99 7.26 1.76
C GLY A 95 -3.94 6.45 1.00
N SER A 96 -2.66 6.69 1.30
CA SER A 96 -1.57 6.09 0.52
C SER A 96 -1.40 4.58 0.74
N THR A 97 -1.99 4.00 1.79
CA THR A 97 -1.96 2.55 1.97
C THR A 97 -2.78 1.82 0.90
N THR A 98 -3.70 2.51 0.21
CA THR A 98 -4.38 2.00 -0.99
C THR A 98 -3.41 1.50 -2.07
N LYS A 99 -2.19 2.08 -2.16
CA LYS A 99 -1.17 1.65 -3.15
C LYS A 99 -0.77 0.20 -2.99
N SER A 100 -0.72 -0.33 -1.76
CA SER A 100 -0.41 -1.74 -1.52
C SER A 100 -1.49 -2.66 -2.11
N PHE A 101 -2.75 -2.26 -2.03
CA PHE A 101 -3.86 -2.98 -2.67
C PHE A 101 -3.78 -2.89 -4.20
N THR A 102 -3.44 -1.71 -4.74
CA THR A 102 -3.21 -1.56 -6.20
C THR A 102 -2.08 -2.48 -6.68
N ALA A 103 -0.95 -2.54 -5.96
CA ALA A 103 0.16 -3.41 -6.28
C ALA A 103 -0.22 -4.90 -6.19
N ALA A 104 -0.96 -5.30 -5.15
CA ALA A 104 -1.47 -6.66 -5.01
C ALA A 104 -2.42 -7.03 -6.17
N GLY A 105 -3.36 -6.15 -6.52
CA GLY A 105 -4.27 -6.35 -7.64
C GLY A 105 -3.53 -6.51 -8.97
N LEU A 106 -2.52 -5.68 -9.24
CA LEU A 106 -1.69 -5.81 -10.43
C LEU A 106 -0.87 -7.10 -10.43
N SER A 107 -0.33 -7.50 -9.27
CA SER A 107 0.39 -8.77 -9.14
C SER A 107 -0.48 -9.96 -9.51
N LEU A 108 -1.75 -9.98 -9.06
CA LEU A 108 -2.71 -11.02 -9.41
C LEU A 108 -3.04 -11.00 -10.91
N LEU A 109 -3.14 -9.82 -11.53
CA LEU A 109 -3.36 -9.69 -12.96
C LEU A 109 -2.18 -10.23 -13.77
N ILE A 110 -0.95 -9.92 -13.37
CA ILE A 110 0.27 -10.43 -14.00
C ILE A 110 0.36 -11.95 -13.83
N ASP A 111 0.12 -12.48 -12.63
CA ASP A 111 0.14 -13.92 -12.36
C ASP A 111 -0.88 -14.66 -13.25
N ASN A 112 -2.12 -14.17 -13.31
CA ASN A 112 -3.16 -14.73 -14.18
C ASN A 112 -2.84 -14.60 -15.68
N ALA A 113 -2.19 -13.51 -16.11
CA ALA A 113 -1.79 -13.31 -17.51
C ALA A 113 -0.74 -14.33 -17.97
N THR A 114 0.11 -14.82 -17.05
CA THR A 114 1.07 -15.90 -17.33
C THR A 114 0.41 -17.28 -17.41
N ALA A 115 -0.78 -17.44 -16.82
CA ALA A 115 -1.51 -18.71 -16.73
C ALA A 115 -2.48 -18.99 -17.90
N ASN A 116 -2.42 -18.25 -19.01
CA ASN A 116 -3.22 -18.41 -20.24
C ASN A 116 -4.72 -18.05 -20.15
N SER A 117 -5.11 -17.00 -19.42
CA SER A 117 -6.48 -16.46 -19.53
C SER A 117 -6.55 -14.97 -19.25
N SER A 118 -6.70 -14.14 -20.29
CA SER A 118 -7.45 -12.87 -20.29
C SER A 118 -7.11 -12.00 -21.52
N VAL A 119 -7.83 -10.89 -21.65
CA VAL A 119 -7.56 -9.74 -22.54
C VAL A 119 -6.14 -9.18 -22.42
N TYR A 120 -5.40 -9.52 -21.35
CA TYR A 120 -4.07 -9.00 -21.04
C TYR A 120 -2.97 -10.08 -21.07
N SER A 121 -3.06 -11.05 -22.00
CA SER A 121 -2.02 -12.07 -22.15
C SER A 121 -0.63 -11.46 -22.37
N GLY A 122 0.38 -12.02 -21.69
CA GLY A 122 1.76 -11.54 -21.78
C GLY A 122 2.11 -10.32 -20.93
N LEU A 123 1.22 -9.88 -20.04
CA LEU A 123 1.54 -8.83 -19.07
C LEU A 123 2.63 -9.29 -18.09
N THR A 124 3.67 -8.48 -17.94
CA THR A 124 4.80 -8.70 -17.01
C THR A 124 5.12 -7.41 -16.26
N TRP A 125 5.93 -7.50 -15.20
CA TRP A 125 6.44 -6.33 -14.48
C TRP A 125 7.23 -5.36 -15.38
N ASP A 126 7.89 -5.90 -16.41
CA ASP A 126 8.65 -5.14 -17.40
C ASP A 126 7.79 -4.56 -18.53
N THR A 127 6.48 -4.80 -18.54
CA THR A 127 5.61 -4.28 -19.59
C THR A 127 5.60 -2.75 -19.56
N PRO A 128 5.93 -2.06 -20.68
CA PRO A 128 5.84 -0.61 -20.75
C PRO A 128 4.40 -0.13 -20.58
N VAL A 129 4.19 0.89 -19.74
CA VAL A 129 2.85 1.45 -19.46
C VAL A 129 2.18 1.96 -20.75
N SER A 130 2.97 2.55 -21.66
CA SER A 130 2.51 3.01 -22.97
C SER A 130 1.99 1.89 -23.87
N SER A 131 2.43 0.64 -23.70
CA SER A 131 1.90 -0.48 -24.48
C SER A 131 0.44 -0.82 -24.11
N ILE A 132 0.04 -0.47 -22.88
CA ILE A 132 -1.30 -0.71 -22.32
C ILE A 132 -2.20 0.50 -22.58
N LEU A 133 -1.74 1.70 -22.21
CA LEU A 133 -2.55 2.93 -22.25
C LEU A 133 -2.43 3.70 -23.57
N ARG A 134 -1.45 3.38 -24.41
CA ARG A 134 -1.23 3.95 -25.74
C ARG A 134 -1.23 5.49 -25.68
N ASP A 135 -2.06 6.14 -26.50
CA ASP A 135 -2.10 7.61 -26.68
C ASP A 135 -2.42 8.38 -25.39
N ASP A 136 -2.97 7.72 -24.37
CA ASP A 136 -3.23 8.34 -23.07
C ASP A 136 -1.95 8.55 -22.27
N PHE A 137 -0.98 7.62 -22.35
CA PHE A 137 0.27 7.69 -21.60
C PHE A 137 1.40 8.22 -22.48
N VAL A 138 1.57 9.53 -22.43
CA VAL A 138 2.67 10.25 -23.07
C VAL A 138 3.31 11.13 -22.01
N LEU A 139 4.64 11.06 -21.90
CA LEU A 139 5.45 11.85 -20.97
C LEU A 139 6.17 12.96 -21.73
N SER A 140 6.75 13.92 -21.01
CA SER A 140 7.52 15.02 -21.63
C SER A 140 8.79 14.53 -22.35
N ASP A 141 9.25 13.32 -22.00
CA ASP A 141 10.42 12.65 -22.57
C ASP A 141 9.98 11.42 -23.38
N GLU A 142 10.46 11.34 -24.62
CA GLU A 142 10.08 10.27 -25.56
C GLU A 142 10.61 8.91 -25.11
N TRP A 143 11.83 8.86 -24.57
CA TRP A 143 12.41 7.62 -24.08
C TRP A 143 11.61 7.09 -22.89
N ALA A 144 11.32 7.94 -21.90
CA ALA A 144 10.50 7.57 -20.74
C ALA A 144 9.11 7.09 -21.17
N THR A 145 8.49 7.74 -22.16
CA THR A 145 7.19 7.30 -22.71
C THR A 145 7.24 5.84 -23.19
N GLY A 146 8.31 5.45 -23.89
CA GLY A 146 8.46 4.10 -24.43
C GLY A 146 8.97 3.05 -23.43
N HIS A 147 9.61 3.46 -22.33
CA HIS A 147 10.41 2.54 -21.50
C HIS A 147 10.03 2.47 -20.02
N ILE A 148 9.16 3.36 -19.52
CA ILE A 148 8.62 3.25 -18.16
C ILE A 148 7.71 2.02 -18.05
N THR A 149 8.06 1.12 -17.15
CA THR A 149 7.35 -0.15 -16.91
C THR A 149 6.33 -0.07 -15.78
N LEU A 150 5.49 -1.09 -15.65
CA LEU A 150 4.59 -1.26 -14.51
C LEU A 150 5.34 -1.28 -13.17
N GLU A 151 6.49 -1.97 -13.11
CA GLU A 151 7.34 -1.97 -11.94
C GLU A 151 7.89 -0.57 -11.64
N ASP A 152 8.32 0.17 -12.68
CA ASP A 152 8.84 1.53 -12.50
C ASP A 152 7.80 2.46 -11.86
N ALA A 153 6.54 2.35 -12.31
CA ALA A 153 5.42 3.14 -11.82
C ALA A 153 5.08 2.82 -10.35
N LEU A 154 4.97 1.53 -10.00
CA LEU A 154 4.61 1.10 -8.64
C LEU A 154 5.73 1.30 -7.62
N SER A 155 6.99 1.34 -8.07
CA SER A 155 8.16 1.52 -7.20
C SER A 155 8.70 2.95 -7.16
N HIS A 156 7.95 3.93 -7.70
CA HIS A 156 8.30 5.34 -7.65
C HIS A 156 9.67 5.68 -8.28
N ARG A 157 10.01 5.02 -9.39
CA ARG A 157 11.30 5.20 -10.07
C ARG A 157 11.14 5.70 -11.51
N THR A 158 10.04 6.39 -11.80
CA THR A 158 9.75 6.94 -13.13
C THR A 158 10.50 8.23 -13.45
N GLY A 159 11.09 8.88 -12.44
CA GLY A 159 11.68 10.22 -12.58
C GLY A 159 10.67 11.37 -12.46
N TYR A 160 9.36 11.06 -12.36
CA TYR A 160 8.31 12.05 -12.11
C TYR A 160 8.17 12.35 -10.61
N PRO A 161 8.27 13.62 -10.19
CA PRO A 161 7.91 14.02 -8.83
C PRO A 161 6.39 14.08 -8.67
N ARG A 162 5.93 14.37 -7.45
CA ARG A 162 4.52 14.31 -7.04
C ARG A 162 3.54 15.02 -7.98
N HIS A 163 3.88 16.22 -8.46
CA HIS A 163 3.02 17.07 -9.29
C HIS A 163 1.56 17.13 -8.78
N ASP A 164 1.39 17.27 -7.46
CA ASP A 164 0.10 17.08 -6.79
C ASP A 164 -0.98 18.03 -7.34
N LEU A 165 -0.59 19.24 -7.77
CA LEU A 165 -1.50 20.25 -8.33
C LEU A 165 -1.96 19.97 -9.78
N ALA A 166 -1.29 19.07 -10.50
CA ALA A 166 -1.58 18.80 -11.91
C ALA A 166 -2.74 17.80 -12.07
N SER A 167 -3.91 18.07 -11.52
CA SER A 167 -5.08 17.17 -11.55
C SER A 167 -6.13 17.60 -12.58
N ALA A 168 -6.94 16.64 -13.02
CA ALA A 168 -8.08 16.87 -13.88
C ALA A 168 -9.33 16.19 -13.32
N LYS A 169 -10.47 16.33 -14.00
CA LYS A 169 -11.75 15.75 -13.56
C LYS A 169 -11.72 14.23 -13.57
N THR A 170 -10.97 13.64 -14.51
CA THR A 170 -10.87 12.18 -14.66
C THR A 170 -9.42 11.69 -14.53
N THR A 171 -9.27 10.40 -14.19
CA THR A 171 -7.96 9.73 -14.19
C THR A 171 -7.30 9.80 -15.56
N ARG A 172 -8.06 9.59 -16.65
CA ARG A 172 -7.54 9.64 -18.02
C ARG A 172 -6.98 11.02 -18.36
N GLU A 173 -7.71 12.08 -18.07
CA GLU A 173 -7.22 13.45 -18.27
C GLU A 173 -5.98 13.74 -17.42
N THR A 174 -5.97 13.26 -16.17
CA THR A 174 -4.83 13.41 -15.27
C THR A 174 -3.56 12.74 -15.81
N ILE A 175 -3.69 11.53 -16.37
CA ILE A 175 -2.57 10.84 -17.04
C ILE A 175 -2.12 11.62 -18.27
N ARG A 176 -3.06 12.15 -19.07
CA ARG A 176 -2.71 12.95 -20.26
C ARG A 176 -1.96 14.23 -19.92
N LEU A 177 -2.17 14.82 -18.73
CA LEU A 177 -1.41 15.99 -18.28
C LEU A 177 0.08 15.70 -18.10
N LEU A 178 0.48 14.44 -17.86
CA LEU A 178 1.89 14.08 -17.64
C LEU A 178 2.80 14.51 -18.80
N ARG A 179 2.28 14.58 -20.04
CA ARG A 179 3.01 15.04 -21.22
C ARG A 179 3.53 16.48 -21.12
N HIS A 180 2.95 17.29 -20.22
CA HIS A 180 3.30 18.69 -20.02
C HIS A 180 4.15 18.93 -18.77
N LEU A 181 4.44 17.87 -18.01
CA LEU A 181 5.12 17.96 -16.72
C LEU A 181 6.56 17.44 -16.86
N PRO A 182 7.56 18.17 -16.38
CA PRO A 182 8.95 17.76 -16.51
C PRO A 182 9.29 16.60 -15.56
N LEU A 183 10.23 15.77 -16.00
CA LEU A 183 10.99 14.85 -15.15
C LEU A 183 11.89 15.65 -14.20
N ALA A 184 12.02 15.19 -12.95
CA ALA A 184 12.97 15.74 -11.99
C ALA A 184 14.29 14.94 -11.92
N ALA A 185 14.30 13.73 -12.46
CA ALA A 185 15.46 12.86 -12.57
C ALA A 185 15.28 11.91 -13.75
N GLU A 186 16.39 11.35 -14.24
CA GLU A 186 16.34 10.24 -15.19
C GLU A 186 15.62 9.04 -14.55
N PRO A 187 14.80 8.29 -15.32
CA PRO A 187 14.16 7.07 -14.83
C PRO A 187 15.15 6.12 -14.16
N ARG A 188 14.72 5.46 -13.08
CA ARG A 188 15.47 4.45 -12.31
C ARG A 188 16.71 4.97 -11.57
N THR A 189 17.03 6.25 -11.63
CA THR A 189 18.18 6.84 -10.92
C THR A 189 17.87 7.30 -9.50
N LYS A 190 16.60 7.65 -9.23
CA LYS A 190 16.13 8.15 -7.92
C LYS A 190 14.73 7.65 -7.59
N TYR A 191 14.49 7.43 -6.30
CA TYR A 191 13.14 7.26 -5.76
C TYR A 191 12.46 8.63 -5.64
N LEU A 192 11.32 8.80 -6.31
CA LEU A 192 10.49 10.00 -6.26
C LEU A 192 9.03 9.60 -6.07
N TYR A 193 8.52 9.78 -4.86
CA TYR A 193 7.13 9.48 -4.54
C TYR A 193 6.19 10.26 -5.47
N SER A 194 5.29 9.54 -6.15
CA SER A 194 4.28 10.11 -7.06
C SER A 194 2.96 9.36 -6.89
N ASN A 195 1.86 10.12 -6.93
CA ASN A 195 0.50 9.56 -6.96
C ASN A 195 0.02 9.26 -8.39
N LYS A 196 0.81 9.62 -9.41
CA LYS A 196 0.50 9.55 -10.84
C LYS A 196 1.57 8.79 -11.60
#